data_AF-C1DUG3-F1
#
_entry.id   AF-C1DUG3-F1
#
_cell.length_a   1.000
_cell.length_b   1.000
_cell.length_c   1.000
_cell.angle_alpha   90.00
_cell.angle_beta   90.00
_cell.angle_gamma   90.00
#
_symmetry.space_group_name_H-M   'P 1'
#
loop_
_entity.id
_entity.type
_entity.pdbx_description
1 polymer ?
#
loop_
_entity_poly.entity_id
_entity_poly.type
_entity_poly.pdbx_seq_one_letter_code
_entity_poly.pdbx_strand_id
1 'polypeptide(L)'
;MIYKLNLALKIIISLTLAGYVYLFDYDYKYPLLSLILAYVVGSFLLSPLLQHKFWKFFVYTLDLVMLTYFSYATGNAYFSLFYYILLIPENNIKGSFFLSLLSIPVVAYNFYQTNFYDFFYLSFVVGLNLFLLKNIYFYKGLNKLIQEKTSIAQENYLEYLRCKTKSEFYKKYYEVSTTLRLFKKGKISPEFFGSFLYNILNADGVVLYNKEDKECYKYGCDIDCSIIEERLCEDRLYINEEINKILGFRYIFSKKFDNFRLLVMYKEFLLEEDEIINLMMQ
;
A
#
# COMPACT_ATOMS: atom_id res chain seq x y z
N MET A 1 19.67 -4.75 -3.44
CA MET A 1 18.81 -5.93 -3.20
C MET A 1 18.47 -6.66 -4.50
N ILE A 2 18.01 -5.94 -5.53
CA ILE A 2 17.66 -6.46 -6.87
C ILE A 2 18.77 -7.30 -7.53
N TYR A 3 20.03 -6.84 -7.53
CA TYR A 3 21.15 -7.57 -8.14
C TYR A 3 21.48 -8.90 -7.44
N LYS A 4 21.36 -8.96 -6.10
CA LYS A 4 21.62 -10.20 -5.34
C LYS A 4 20.56 -11.25 -5.65
N LEU A 5 19.30 -10.83 -5.74
CA LEU A 5 18.19 -11.72 -6.08
C LEU A 5 18.29 -12.20 -7.53
N ASN A 6 18.57 -11.32 -8.49
CA ASN A 6 18.75 -11.69 -9.89
C ASN A 6 19.92 -12.67 -10.07
N LEU A 7 21.05 -12.44 -9.40
CA LEU A 7 22.19 -13.37 -9.41
C LEU A 7 21.83 -14.75 -8.85
N ALA A 8 21.11 -14.80 -7.71
CA ALA A 8 20.67 -16.06 -7.12
C ALA A 8 19.75 -16.85 -8.06
N LEU A 9 18.80 -16.16 -8.72
CA LEU A 9 17.91 -16.78 -9.71
C LEU A 9 18.69 -17.33 -10.91
N LYS A 10 19.69 -16.58 -11.41
CA LYS A 10 20.55 -17.02 -12.51
C LYS A 10 21.38 -18.26 -12.16
N ILE A 11 21.87 -18.36 -10.92
CA ILE A 11 22.58 -19.54 -10.44
C ILE A 11 21.64 -20.76 -10.43
N ILE A 12 20.42 -20.61 -9.90
CA ILE A 12 19.42 -21.70 -9.86
C ILE A 12 19.05 -22.17 -11.28
N ILE A 13 18.81 -21.23 -12.19
CA ILE A 13 18.53 -21.52 -13.60
C ILE A 13 19.71 -22.27 -14.24
N SER A 14 20.94 -21.79 -14.03
CA SER A 14 22.15 -22.39 -14.57
C SER A 14 22.40 -23.80 -14.06
N LEU A 15 22.14 -24.06 -12.76
CA LEU A 15 22.22 -25.40 -12.18
C LEU A 15 21.16 -26.34 -12.79
N THR A 16 19.96 -25.82 -13.05
CA THR A 16 18.88 -26.61 -13.67
C THR A 16 19.23 -26.98 -15.11
N LEU A 17 19.76 -26.03 -15.89
CA LEU A 17 20.25 -26.29 -17.25
C LEU A 17 21.41 -27.30 -17.25
N ALA A 18 22.37 -27.14 -16.34
CA ALA A 18 23.50 -28.06 -16.23
C ALA A 18 23.06 -29.48 -15.85
N GLY A 19 22.15 -29.60 -14.88
CA GLY A 19 21.56 -30.87 -14.49
C GLY A 19 20.83 -31.55 -15.66
N TYR A 20 20.04 -30.77 -16.41
CA TYR A 20 19.33 -31.29 -17.58
C TYR A 20 20.29 -31.79 -18.68
N VAL A 21 21.29 -30.99 -19.05
CA VAL A 21 22.31 -31.38 -20.03
C VAL A 21 23.08 -32.63 -19.58
N TYR A 22 23.35 -32.75 -18.28
CA TYR A 22 24.06 -33.91 -17.76
C TYR A 22 23.22 -35.19 -17.78
N LEU A 23 21.91 -35.09 -17.50
CA LEU A 23 20.97 -36.22 -17.45
C LEU A 23 20.59 -36.77 -18.83
N PHE A 24 20.51 -35.92 -19.85
CA PHE A 24 20.08 -36.31 -21.21
C PHE A 24 21.25 -36.57 -22.18
N ASP A 25 22.49 -36.45 -21.71
CA ASP A 25 23.75 -36.83 -22.38
C ASP A 25 23.86 -36.50 -23.87
N TYR A 26 23.62 -35.24 -24.23
CA TYR A 26 23.72 -34.74 -25.59
C TYR A 26 25.15 -34.84 -26.18
N ASP A 27 25.26 -35.05 -27.50
CA ASP A 27 26.54 -35.09 -28.23
C ASP A 27 27.39 -33.81 -28.07
N TYR A 28 26.72 -32.67 -27.84
CA TYR A 28 27.32 -31.34 -27.64
C TYR A 28 27.23 -30.88 -26.17
N LYS A 29 27.21 -31.83 -25.22
CA LYS A 29 27.17 -31.59 -23.77
C LYS A 29 28.26 -30.64 -23.28
N TYR A 30 29.52 -30.85 -23.67
CA TYR A 30 30.62 -29.98 -23.23
C TYR A 30 30.47 -28.53 -23.72
N PRO A 31 30.18 -28.26 -25.01
CA PRO A 31 29.83 -26.92 -25.47
C PRO A 31 28.69 -26.26 -24.69
N LEU A 32 27.61 -26.99 -24.37
CA LEU A 32 26.50 -26.45 -23.58
C LEU A 32 26.91 -26.12 -22.14
N LEU A 33 27.68 -26.98 -21.49
CA LEU A 33 28.18 -26.72 -20.15
C LEU A 33 29.13 -25.52 -20.12
N SER A 34 29.99 -25.36 -21.13
CA SER A 34 30.83 -24.17 -21.30
C SER A 34 29.99 -22.90 -21.50
N LEU A 35 28.90 -22.98 -22.26
CA LEU A 35 27.99 -21.85 -22.44
C LEU A 35 27.26 -21.46 -21.13
N ILE A 36 26.84 -22.43 -20.32
CA ILE A 36 26.24 -22.19 -18.99
C ILE A 36 27.26 -21.52 -18.07
N LEU A 37 28.51 -22.00 -18.06
CA LEU A 37 29.58 -21.40 -17.27
C LEU A 37 29.85 -19.95 -17.70
N ALA A 38 29.96 -19.72 -19.01
CA ALA A 38 30.14 -18.38 -19.57
C ALA A 38 28.96 -17.45 -19.21
N TYR A 39 27.73 -17.97 -19.20
CA TYR A 39 26.54 -17.24 -18.78
C TYR A 39 26.58 -16.84 -17.30
N VAL A 40 26.98 -17.74 -16.39
CA VAL A 40 27.12 -17.43 -14.96
C VAL A 40 28.21 -16.38 -14.72
N VAL A 41 29.39 -16.56 -15.32
CA VAL A 41 30.52 -15.64 -15.18
C VAL A 41 30.18 -14.27 -15.79
N GLY A 42 29.62 -14.26 -17.00
CA GLY A 42 29.15 -13.04 -17.65
C GLY A 42 28.08 -12.31 -16.84
N SER A 43 27.17 -13.06 -16.20
CA SER A 43 26.14 -12.48 -15.33
C SER A 43 26.71 -11.83 -14.08
N PHE A 44 27.81 -12.35 -13.52
CA PHE A 44 28.51 -11.71 -12.42
C PHE A 44 29.11 -10.36 -12.85
N LEU A 45 29.79 -10.34 -13.99
CA LEU A 45 30.43 -9.15 -14.56
C LEU A 45 29.43 -8.07 -14.98
N LEU A 46 28.30 -8.48 -15.55
CA LEU A 46 27.26 -7.57 -16.05
C LEU A 46 26.25 -7.17 -14.95
N SER A 47 26.28 -7.81 -13.77
CA SER A 47 25.35 -7.51 -12.67
C SER A 47 25.28 -6.04 -12.24
N PRO A 48 26.37 -5.23 -12.27
CA PRO A 48 26.29 -3.81 -11.94
C PRO A 48 25.42 -3.01 -12.92
N LEU A 49 25.32 -3.44 -14.18
CA LEU A 49 24.54 -2.76 -15.22
C LEU A 49 23.03 -2.81 -14.95
N LEU A 50 22.56 -3.74 -14.11
CA LEU A 50 21.15 -3.83 -13.69
C LEU A 50 20.69 -2.59 -12.91
N GLN A 51 21.61 -1.78 -12.36
CA GLN A 51 21.27 -0.54 -11.67
C GLN A 51 21.01 0.62 -12.63
N HIS A 52 21.49 0.53 -13.87
CA HIS A 52 21.29 1.58 -14.87
C HIS A 52 19.91 1.50 -15.51
N LYS A 53 19.31 2.69 -15.73
CA LYS A 53 17.96 2.83 -16.29
C LYS A 53 17.79 2.19 -17.67
N PHE A 54 18.83 2.24 -18.51
CA PHE A 54 18.80 1.74 -19.90
C PHE A 54 19.61 0.44 -20.07
N TRP A 55 20.84 0.39 -19.54
CA TRP A 55 21.73 -0.77 -19.72
C TRP A 55 21.22 -2.07 -19.09
N LYS A 56 20.30 -1.99 -18.12
CA LYS A 56 19.62 -3.19 -17.61
C LYS A 56 18.87 -3.97 -18.69
N PHE A 57 18.31 -3.28 -19.69
CA PHE A 57 17.60 -3.94 -20.80
C PHE A 57 18.56 -4.80 -21.63
N PHE A 58 19.81 -4.37 -21.80
CA PHE A 58 20.83 -5.17 -22.47
C PHE A 58 21.11 -6.49 -21.73
N VAL A 59 21.19 -6.45 -20.40
CA VAL A 59 21.37 -7.66 -19.57
C VAL A 59 20.20 -8.62 -19.75
N TYR A 60 18.97 -8.10 -19.70
CA TYR A 60 17.77 -8.91 -19.93
C TYR A 60 17.67 -9.46 -21.36
N THR A 61 18.11 -8.71 -22.37
CA THR A 61 18.15 -9.23 -23.74
C THR A 61 19.15 -10.37 -23.88
N LEU A 62 20.32 -10.27 -23.24
CA LEU A 62 21.28 -11.39 -23.21
C LEU A 62 20.72 -12.62 -22.52
N ASP A 63 20.00 -12.44 -21.41
CA ASP A 63 19.30 -13.53 -20.71
C ASP A 63 18.29 -14.22 -21.62
N LEU A 64 17.50 -13.43 -22.35
CA LEU A 64 16.52 -13.92 -23.30
C LEU A 64 17.18 -14.71 -24.44
N VAL A 65 18.24 -14.18 -25.03
CA VAL A 65 18.98 -14.83 -26.13
C VAL A 65 19.60 -16.15 -25.66
N MET A 66 20.21 -16.17 -24.48
CA MET A 66 20.82 -17.38 -23.91
C MET A 66 19.79 -18.48 -23.69
N LEU A 67 18.65 -18.16 -23.06
CA LEU A 67 17.58 -19.12 -22.80
C LEU A 67 16.93 -19.61 -24.10
N THR A 68 16.75 -18.72 -25.09
CA THR A 68 16.21 -19.09 -26.40
C THR A 68 17.13 -20.06 -27.13
N TYR A 69 18.44 -19.76 -27.13
CA TYR A 69 19.44 -20.67 -27.72
C TYR A 69 19.46 -22.02 -27.00
N PHE A 70 19.36 -22.03 -25.67
CA PHE A 70 19.27 -23.27 -24.90
C PHE A 70 18.04 -24.09 -25.25
N SER A 71 16.86 -23.45 -25.32
CA SER A 71 15.63 -24.11 -25.74
C SER A 71 15.75 -24.72 -27.13
N TYR A 72 16.30 -23.96 -28.09
CA TYR A 72 16.54 -24.45 -29.44
C TYR A 72 17.52 -25.64 -29.46
N ALA A 73 18.68 -25.49 -28.82
CA ALA A 73 19.73 -26.49 -28.84
C ALA A 73 19.32 -27.79 -28.14
N THR A 74 18.46 -27.74 -27.12
CA THR A 74 18.02 -28.93 -26.38
C THR A 74 16.68 -29.51 -26.86
N GLY A 75 15.98 -28.79 -27.74
CA GLY A 75 14.59 -29.08 -28.13
C GLY A 75 13.58 -28.84 -27.01
N ASN A 76 14.00 -28.25 -25.89
CA ASN A 76 13.16 -28.05 -24.72
C ASN A 76 12.72 -26.58 -24.61
N ALA A 77 11.53 -26.30 -25.14
CA ALA A 77 10.93 -24.97 -25.12
C ALA A 77 10.67 -24.43 -23.68
N TYR A 78 10.62 -25.30 -22.66
CA TYR A 78 10.34 -24.91 -21.29
C TYR A 78 11.46 -24.03 -20.66
N PHE A 79 12.68 -24.05 -21.21
CA PHE A 79 13.73 -23.16 -20.70
C PHE A 79 13.49 -21.67 -20.98
N SER A 80 12.73 -21.33 -22.03
CA SER A 80 12.32 -19.96 -22.32
C SER A 80 11.52 -19.31 -21.17
N LEU A 81 10.88 -20.10 -20.31
CA LEU A 81 10.03 -19.62 -19.22
C LEU A 81 10.83 -19.11 -18.02
N PHE A 82 12.07 -19.57 -17.87
CA PHE A 82 12.98 -19.02 -16.87
C PHE A 82 13.22 -17.53 -17.07
N TYR A 83 12.96 -17.01 -18.27
CA TYR A 83 12.99 -15.58 -18.52
C TYR A 83 12.03 -14.79 -17.63
N TYR A 84 10.81 -15.29 -17.39
CA TYR A 84 9.84 -14.61 -16.53
C TYR A 84 10.27 -14.56 -15.07
N ILE A 85 11.00 -15.57 -14.60
CA ILE A 85 11.58 -15.60 -13.26
C ILE A 85 12.64 -14.49 -13.14
N LEU A 86 13.43 -14.27 -14.19
CA LEU A 86 14.45 -13.23 -14.23
C LEU A 86 13.87 -11.80 -14.20
N LEU A 87 12.60 -11.62 -14.61
CA LEU A 87 11.90 -10.34 -14.56
C LEU A 87 11.34 -9.97 -13.18
N ILE A 88 11.19 -10.92 -12.25
CA ILE A 88 10.62 -10.70 -10.90
C ILE A 88 11.29 -9.53 -10.15
N PRO A 89 12.63 -9.35 -10.19
CA PRO A 89 13.30 -8.26 -9.49
C PRO A 89 13.05 -6.85 -10.10
N GLU A 90 12.40 -6.75 -11.27
CA GLU A 90 12.08 -5.46 -11.90
C GLU A 90 10.86 -4.81 -11.24
N ASN A 91 11.11 -3.76 -10.46
CA ASN A 91 10.06 -3.05 -9.72
C ASN A 91 9.34 -1.97 -10.56
N ASN A 92 9.83 -1.62 -11.74
CA ASN A 92 9.23 -0.58 -12.57
C ASN A 92 8.25 -1.16 -13.60
N ILE A 93 6.96 -0.85 -13.43
CA ILE A 93 5.86 -1.29 -14.31
C ILE A 93 6.14 -1.01 -15.79
N LYS A 94 6.69 0.17 -16.15
CA LYS A 94 7.03 0.52 -17.54
C LYS A 94 8.17 -0.36 -18.07
N GLY A 95 9.16 -0.67 -17.21
CA GLY A 95 10.26 -1.57 -17.54
C GLY A 95 9.77 -3.01 -17.74
N SER A 96 8.91 -3.51 -16.86
CA SER A 96 8.30 -4.83 -16.97
C SER A 96 7.46 -4.97 -18.25
N PHE A 97 6.71 -3.93 -18.62
CA PHE A 97 5.93 -3.91 -19.86
C PHE A 97 6.84 -3.99 -21.09
N PHE A 98 7.90 -3.16 -21.15
CA PHE A 98 8.84 -3.17 -22.28
C PHE A 98 9.58 -4.51 -22.41
N LEU A 99 10.01 -5.10 -21.29
CA LEU A 99 10.65 -6.41 -21.28
C LEU A 99 9.70 -7.55 -21.69
N SER A 100 8.41 -7.41 -21.36
CA SER A 100 7.38 -8.35 -21.79
C SER A 100 7.12 -8.26 -23.30
N LEU A 101 7.21 -7.07 -23.89
CA LEU A 101 7.12 -6.91 -25.35
C LEU A 101 8.33 -7.53 -26.07
N LEU A 102 9.53 -7.36 -25.51
CA LEU A 102 10.77 -7.92 -26.07
C LEU A 102 10.79 -9.46 -26.08
N SER A 103 10.05 -10.13 -25.19
CA SER A 103 9.97 -11.58 -25.17
C SER A 103 8.96 -12.18 -26.14
N ILE A 104 8.06 -11.38 -26.73
CA ILE A 104 7.02 -11.86 -27.64
C ILE A 104 7.58 -12.65 -28.84
N PRO A 105 8.63 -12.21 -29.55
CA PRO A 105 9.17 -12.97 -30.69
C PRO A 105 9.73 -14.34 -30.28
N VAL A 106 10.33 -14.43 -29.10
CA VAL A 106 10.89 -15.68 -28.56
C VAL A 106 9.77 -16.62 -28.15
N VAL A 107 8.74 -16.10 -27.50
CA VAL A 107 7.55 -16.84 -27.15
C VAL A 107 6.88 -17.37 -28.43
N ALA A 108 6.70 -16.53 -29.45
CA ALA A 108 6.14 -16.91 -30.74
C ALA A 108 6.96 -17.99 -31.48
N TYR A 109 8.29 -17.92 -31.41
CA TYR A 109 9.17 -18.95 -31.99
C TYR A 109 9.04 -20.30 -31.26
N ASN A 110 8.96 -20.28 -29.92
CA ASN A 110 8.73 -21.50 -29.14
C ASN A 110 7.31 -22.06 -29.37
N PHE A 111 6.31 -21.20 -29.58
CA PHE A 111 4.96 -21.58 -30.01
C PHE A 111 4.97 -22.35 -31.33
N TYR A 112 5.80 -21.91 -32.29
CA TYR A 112 5.95 -22.59 -33.57
C TYR A 112 6.58 -23.98 -33.44
N GLN A 113 7.56 -24.17 -32.54
CA GLN A 113 8.20 -25.48 -32.34
C GLN A 113 7.35 -26.51 -31.59
N THR A 114 6.43 -26.08 -30.72
CA THR A 114 5.74 -26.98 -29.77
C THR A 114 4.31 -27.37 -30.15
N ASN A 115 3.86 -27.11 -31.38
CA ASN A 115 2.53 -27.50 -31.88
C ASN A 115 1.36 -27.10 -30.95
N PHE A 116 1.38 -25.85 -30.45
CA PHE A 116 0.26 -25.13 -29.80
C PHE A 116 -0.26 -25.63 -28.44
N TYR A 117 -0.37 -26.94 -28.18
CA TYR A 117 -1.15 -27.47 -27.05
C TYR A 117 -0.44 -27.41 -25.69
N ASP A 118 0.85 -27.74 -25.62
CA ASP A 118 1.59 -27.80 -24.35
C ASP A 118 1.93 -26.42 -23.77
N PHE A 119 1.98 -25.38 -24.63
CA PHE A 119 2.40 -24.03 -24.24
C PHE A 119 1.23 -23.14 -23.74
N PHE A 120 -0.02 -23.41 -24.14
CA PHE A 120 -1.19 -22.64 -23.69
C PHE A 120 -1.47 -22.87 -22.20
N TYR A 121 -1.43 -24.12 -21.74
CA TYR A 121 -1.60 -24.48 -20.33
C TYR A 121 -0.54 -23.81 -19.46
N LEU A 122 0.68 -23.69 -19.99
CA LEU A 122 1.81 -23.19 -19.24
C LEU A 122 1.91 -21.66 -19.23
N SER A 123 1.59 -21.00 -20.34
CA SER A 123 1.42 -19.55 -20.41
C SER A 123 0.28 -19.09 -19.50
N PHE A 124 -0.77 -19.91 -19.39
CA PHE A 124 -1.88 -19.70 -18.47
C PHE A 124 -1.43 -19.85 -17.01
N VAL A 125 -0.73 -20.93 -16.64
CA VAL A 125 -0.23 -21.15 -15.28
C VAL A 125 0.79 -20.09 -14.86
N VAL A 126 1.73 -19.72 -15.74
CA VAL A 126 2.72 -18.66 -15.47
C VAL A 126 2.04 -17.30 -15.40
N GLY A 127 1.09 -17.01 -16.31
CA GLY A 127 0.28 -15.79 -16.26
C GLY A 127 -0.53 -15.67 -14.98
N LEU A 128 -1.12 -16.77 -14.51
CA LEU A 128 -1.90 -16.83 -13.27
C LEU A 128 -1.00 -16.66 -12.04
N ASN A 129 0.18 -17.28 -12.01
CA ASN A 129 1.14 -17.10 -10.93
C ASN A 129 1.75 -15.69 -10.90
N LEU A 130 2.07 -15.10 -12.06
CA LEU A 130 2.52 -13.71 -12.17
C LEU A 130 1.42 -12.73 -11.78
N PHE A 131 0.16 -13.02 -12.13
CA PHE A 131 -1.01 -12.25 -11.69
C PHE A 131 -1.20 -12.34 -10.17
N LEU A 132 -1.06 -13.53 -9.57
CA LEU A 132 -1.15 -13.71 -8.11
C LEU A 132 0.01 -13.00 -7.38
N LEU A 133 1.26 -13.16 -7.86
CA LEU A 133 2.43 -12.46 -7.31
C LEU A 133 2.30 -10.94 -7.43
N LYS A 134 1.82 -10.45 -8.59
CA LYS A 134 1.53 -9.02 -8.80
C LYS A 134 0.48 -8.53 -7.82
N ASN A 135 -0.63 -9.25 -7.62
CA ASN A 135 -1.68 -8.86 -6.69
C ASN A 135 -1.23 -8.90 -5.22
N ILE A 136 -0.46 -9.90 -4.80
CA ILE A 136 0.10 -9.96 -3.44
C ILE A 136 1.07 -8.79 -3.21
N TYR A 137 1.90 -8.45 -4.20
CA TYR A 137 2.83 -7.32 -4.12
C TYR A 137 2.09 -5.97 -4.13
N PHE A 138 1.09 -5.82 -5.00
CA PHE A 138 0.23 -4.64 -5.05
C PHE A 138 -0.51 -4.47 -3.72
N TYR A 139 -1.06 -5.53 -3.15
CA TYR A 139 -1.77 -5.50 -1.87
C TYR A 139 -0.85 -5.12 -0.71
N LYS A 140 0.39 -5.65 -0.68
CA LYS A 140 1.40 -5.21 0.29
C LYS A 140 1.81 -3.74 0.10
N GLY A 141 1.97 -3.30 -1.15
CA GLY A 141 2.24 -1.90 -1.50
C GLY A 141 1.10 -0.98 -1.09
N LEU A 142 -0.14 -1.40 -1.32
CA LEU A 142 -1.38 -0.70 -0.95
C LEU A 142 -1.48 -0.58 0.57
N ASN A 143 -1.28 -1.67 1.31
CA ASN A 143 -1.28 -1.64 2.78
C ASN A 143 -0.19 -0.71 3.33
N LYS A 144 0.99 -0.69 2.71
CA LYS A 144 2.08 0.20 3.11
C LYS A 144 1.73 1.67 2.81
N LEU A 145 1.13 1.96 1.66
CA LEU A 145 0.62 3.29 1.29
C LEU A 145 -0.51 3.74 2.21
N ILE A 146 -1.44 2.85 2.55
CA ILE A 146 -2.53 3.11 3.49
C ILE A 146 -1.95 3.43 4.87
N GLN A 147 -0.99 2.65 5.36
CA GLN A 147 -0.30 2.90 6.63
C GLN A 147 0.46 4.24 6.63
N GLU A 148 1.16 4.55 5.54
CA GLU A 148 1.89 5.81 5.40
C GLU A 148 0.93 7.01 5.37
N LYS A 149 -0.17 6.91 4.62
CA LYS A 149 -1.20 7.95 4.54
C LYS A 149 -2.00 8.11 5.83
N THR A 150 -2.33 7.01 6.53
CA THR A 150 -2.95 7.10 7.87
C THR A 150 -2.00 7.68 8.90
N SER A 151 -0.71 7.37 8.84
CA SER A 151 0.30 8.01 9.70
C SER A 151 0.40 9.51 9.43
N ILE A 152 0.45 9.93 8.16
CA ILE A 152 0.45 11.35 7.78
C ILE A 152 -0.85 12.04 8.21
N ALA A 153 -2.00 11.37 8.09
CA ALA A 153 -3.28 11.90 8.55
C ALA A 153 -3.32 12.07 10.08
N GLN A 154 -2.81 11.09 10.82
CA GLN A 154 -2.66 11.16 12.28
C GLN A 154 -1.67 12.25 12.68
N GLU A 155 -0.56 12.40 11.95
CA GLU A 155 0.42 13.45 12.19
C GLU A 155 -0.16 14.83 11.89
N ASN A 156 -0.89 15.01 10.79
CA ASN A 156 -1.60 16.25 10.46
C ASN A 156 -2.70 16.57 11.48
N TYR A 157 -3.42 15.57 11.99
CA TYR A 157 -4.39 15.75 13.08
C TYR A 157 -3.69 16.15 14.39
N LEU A 158 -2.56 15.53 14.70
CA LEU A 158 -1.73 15.93 15.83
C LEU A 158 -1.16 17.33 15.64
N GLU A 159 -0.78 17.73 14.43
CA GLU A 159 -0.33 19.08 14.07
C GLU A 159 -1.44 20.11 14.17
N TYR A 160 -2.67 19.76 13.78
CA TYR A 160 -3.84 20.60 13.95
C TYR A 160 -4.20 20.77 15.45
N LEU A 161 -4.02 19.72 16.25
CA LEU A 161 -4.12 19.77 17.71
C LEU A 161 -2.86 20.32 18.41
N ARG A 162 -1.78 20.67 17.67
CA ARG A 162 -0.54 21.13 18.30
C ARG A 162 -0.79 22.43 19.03
N CYS A 163 -0.85 22.30 20.35
CA CYS A 163 -0.41 23.32 21.26
C CYS A 163 1.00 23.75 20.82
N LYS A 164 1.27 25.06 20.71
CA LYS A 164 2.54 25.62 20.22
C LYS A 164 3.74 25.12 21.03
N THR A 165 3.51 24.65 22.26
CA THR A 165 4.52 24.06 23.13
C THR A 165 3.96 22.91 23.98
N LYS A 166 4.84 22.02 24.48
CA LYS A 166 4.48 21.02 25.51
C LYS A 166 3.86 21.67 26.75
N SER A 167 4.33 22.86 27.14
CA SER A 167 3.79 23.62 28.27
C SER A 167 2.33 24.00 28.05
N GLU A 168 1.98 24.46 26.85
CA GLU A 168 0.60 24.76 26.48
C GLU A 168 -0.29 23.52 26.51
N PHE A 169 0.21 22.36 26.04
CA PHE A 169 -0.51 21.09 26.15
C PHE A 169 -0.82 20.74 27.61
N TYR A 170 0.18 20.76 28.50
CA TYR A 170 -0.02 20.45 29.92
C TYR A 170 -0.96 21.46 30.61
N LYS A 171 -0.86 22.74 30.25
CA LYS A 171 -1.77 23.77 30.73
C LYS A 171 -3.21 23.47 30.32
N LYS A 172 -3.46 23.24 29.02
CA LYS A 172 -4.81 22.90 28.51
C LYS A 172 -5.35 21.61 29.13
N TYR A 173 -4.53 20.56 29.24
CA TYR A 173 -4.91 19.32 29.91
C TYR A 173 -5.29 19.54 31.38
N TYR A 174 -4.49 20.31 32.12
CA TYR A 174 -4.76 20.62 33.52
C TYR A 174 -6.05 21.43 33.69
N GLU A 175 -6.25 22.44 32.84
CA GLU A 175 -7.47 23.26 32.85
C GLU A 175 -8.71 22.42 32.51
N VAL A 176 -8.67 21.62 31.43
CA VAL A 176 -9.78 20.72 31.06
C VAL A 176 -10.09 19.71 32.15
N SER A 177 -9.07 19.04 32.71
CA SER A 177 -9.27 18.05 33.78
C SER A 177 -9.82 18.68 35.07
N THR A 178 -9.35 19.87 35.43
CA THR A 178 -9.84 20.61 36.60
C THR A 178 -11.28 21.06 36.41
N THR A 179 -11.61 21.65 35.26
CA THR A 179 -12.96 22.12 34.93
C THR A 179 -13.93 20.94 34.84
N LEU A 180 -13.55 19.82 34.21
CA LEU A 180 -14.35 18.60 34.18
C LEU A 180 -14.65 18.09 35.59
N ARG A 181 -13.65 18.08 36.49
CA ARG A 181 -13.86 17.66 37.89
C ARG A 181 -14.81 18.58 38.64
N LEU A 182 -14.75 19.90 38.39
CA LEU A 182 -15.67 20.86 39.00
C LEU A 182 -17.09 20.72 38.44
N PHE A 183 -17.22 20.48 37.13
CA PHE A 183 -18.48 20.18 36.45
C PHE A 183 -19.15 18.93 37.04
N LYS A 184 -18.41 17.82 37.18
CA LYS A 184 -18.90 16.59 37.82
C LYS A 184 -19.34 16.76 39.27
N LYS A 185 -18.82 17.77 39.97
CA LYS A 185 -19.21 18.11 41.35
C LYS A 185 -20.41 19.06 41.42
N GLY A 186 -21.03 19.40 40.28
CA GLY A 186 -22.12 20.37 40.19
C GLY A 186 -21.70 21.82 40.51
N LYS A 187 -20.39 22.12 40.49
CA LYS A 187 -19.88 23.47 40.80
C LYS A 187 -19.84 24.40 39.60
N ILE A 188 -20.06 23.87 38.40
CA ILE A 188 -20.00 24.57 37.13
C ILE A 188 -21.24 24.19 36.33
N SER A 189 -21.85 25.17 35.68
CA SER A 189 -23.04 24.93 34.86
C SER A 189 -22.67 24.28 33.51
N PRO A 190 -23.60 23.53 32.89
CA PRO A 190 -23.40 22.97 31.55
C PRO A 190 -23.00 24.01 30.50
N GLU A 191 -23.56 25.21 30.58
CA GLU A 191 -23.30 26.31 29.65
C GLU A 191 -21.85 26.80 29.77
N PHE A 192 -21.38 26.99 31.01
CA PHE A 192 -20.00 27.37 31.24
C PHE A 192 -19.06 26.27 30.77
N PHE A 193 -19.38 25.01 31.05
CA PHE A 193 -18.53 23.90 30.67
C PHE A 193 -18.40 23.75 29.15
N GLY A 194 -19.52 23.80 28.42
CA GLY A 194 -19.52 23.70 26.96
C GLY A 194 -18.79 24.87 26.28
N SER A 195 -19.04 26.11 26.71
CA SER A 195 -18.32 27.29 26.19
C SER A 195 -16.82 27.26 26.50
N PHE A 196 -16.43 26.80 27.69
CA PHE A 196 -15.03 26.60 28.06
C PHE A 196 -14.34 25.60 27.13
N LEU A 197 -14.97 24.43 26.88
CA LEU A 197 -14.43 23.41 25.99
C LEU A 197 -14.27 23.92 24.56
N TYR A 198 -15.28 24.62 24.03
CA TYR A 198 -15.24 25.23 22.70
C TYR A 198 -14.01 26.14 22.53
N ASN A 199 -13.76 27.00 23.52
CA ASN A 199 -12.64 27.95 23.49
C ASN A 199 -11.27 27.28 23.69
N ILE A 200 -11.13 26.35 24.63
CA ILE A 200 -9.81 25.79 24.97
C ILE A 200 -9.33 24.74 23.96
N LEU A 201 -10.26 24.00 23.35
CA LEU A 201 -9.98 22.93 22.39
C LEU A 201 -9.86 23.44 20.95
N ASN A 202 -10.09 24.73 20.69
CA ASN A 202 -10.16 25.30 19.35
C ASN A 202 -11.08 24.49 18.42
N ALA A 203 -12.23 24.04 18.93
CA ALA A 203 -13.15 23.21 18.17
C ALA A 203 -14.00 24.06 17.24
N ASP A 204 -14.35 23.53 16.06
CA ASP A 204 -15.32 24.18 15.17
C ASP A 204 -16.76 24.00 15.68
N GLY A 205 -17.00 23.02 16.56
CA GLY A 205 -18.25 22.88 17.29
C GLY A 205 -18.13 22.03 18.54
N VAL A 206 -18.88 22.39 19.58
CA VAL A 206 -19.05 21.60 20.80
C VAL A 206 -20.52 21.50 21.13
N VAL A 207 -21.00 20.29 21.41
CA VAL A 207 -22.36 20.06 21.92
C VAL A 207 -22.29 19.27 23.20
N LEU A 208 -22.97 19.77 24.22
CA LEU A 208 -23.22 19.06 25.45
C LEU A 208 -24.71 18.72 25.52
N TYR A 209 -25.05 17.44 25.48
CA TYR A 209 -26.43 16.96 25.53
C TYR A 209 -26.70 16.30 26.88
N ASN A 210 -27.69 16.80 27.62
CA ASN A 210 -28.16 16.22 28.87
C ASN A 210 -29.24 15.18 28.57
N LYS A 211 -28.99 13.91 28.92
CA LYS A 211 -29.92 12.81 28.68
C LYS A 211 -31.14 12.82 29.60
N GLU A 212 -31.05 13.48 30.75
CA GLU A 212 -32.12 13.50 31.75
C GLU A 212 -33.18 14.53 31.35
N ASP A 213 -32.76 15.77 31.13
CA ASP A 213 -33.65 16.89 30.83
C ASP A 213 -33.85 17.14 29.32
N LYS A 214 -33.15 16.37 28.47
CA LYS A 214 -33.08 16.54 27.00
C LYS A 214 -32.59 17.92 26.55
N GLU A 215 -31.94 18.66 27.44
CA GLU A 215 -31.34 19.96 27.13
C GLU A 215 -30.05 19.81 26.34
N CYS A 216 -29.80 20.78 25.45
CA CYS A 216 -28.70 20.73 24.51
C CYS A 216 -27.99 22.07 24.42
N TYR A 217 -26.73 22.08 24.85
CA TYR A 217 -25.88 23.27 24.88
C TYR A 217 -24.90 23.21 23.71
N LYS A 218 -25.11 24.07 22.71
CA LYS A 218 -24.37 24.06 21.44
C LYS A 218 -23.48 25.30 21.33
N TYR A 219 -22.27 25.10 20.82
CA TYR A 219 -21.27 26.16 20.61
C TYR A 219 -20.62 25.96 19.24
N GLY A 220 -20.51 27.02 18.43
CA GLY A 220 -19.90 26.99 17.09
C GLY A 220 -20.69 26.21 16.01
N CYS A 221 -21.82 25.62 16.37
CA CYS A 221 -22.62 24.76 15.50
C CYS A 221 -24.12 24.89 15.81
N ASP A 222 -24.95 24.63 14.80
CA ASP A 222 -26.40 24.52 14.95
C ASP A 222 -26.86 23.14 14.46
N ILE A 223 -26.90 22.18 15.40
CA ILE A 223 -27.18 20.77 15.14
C ILE A 223 -28.50 20.40 15.80
N ASP A 224 -29.37 19.67 15.12
CA ASP A 224 -30.54 19.08 15.76
C ASP A 224 -30.12 17.99 16.77
N CYS A 225 -30.52 18.16 18.03
CA CYS A 225 -30.09 17.27 19.12
C CYS A 225 -30.83 15.94 19.15
N SER A 226 -31.93 15.81 18.40
CA SER A 226 -32.61 14.53 18.17
C SER A 226 -31.65 13.46 17.62
N ILE A 227 -30.72 13.89 16.75
CA ILE A 227 -29.71 13.07 16.10
C ILE A 227 -28.72 12.43 17.09
N ILE A 228 -28.54 13.03 18.27
CA ILE A 228 -27.52 12.60 19.24
C ILE A 228 -27.90 11.24 19.85
N GLU A 229 -29.16 11.03 20.16
CA GLU A 229 -29.65 9.76 20.72
C GLU A 229 -29.76 8.67 19.65
N GLU A 230 -30.14 9.05 18.43
CA GLU A 230 -30.39 8.10 17.34
C GLU A 230 -29.10 7.61 16.67
N ARG A 231 -28.16 8.51 16.40
CA ARG A 231 -27.00 8.23 15.52
C ARG A 231 -25.64 8.41 16.19
N LEU A 232 -25.56 9.19 17.26
CA LEU A 232 -24.30 9.51 17.96
C LEU A 232 -24.27 8.96 19.40
N CYS A 233 -24.72 7.71 19.58
CA CYS A 233 -24.90 7.07 20.90
C CYS A 233 -23.68 6.27 21.40
N GLU A 234 -22.70 5.94 20.55
CA GLU A 234 -21.50 5.15 20.89
C GLU A 234 -20.26 5.98 21.21
N ASP A 235 -19.50 5.60 22.23
CA ASP A 235 -18.27 6.30 22.62
C ASP A 235 -17.15 6.07 21.59
N ARG A 236 -17.17 6.83 20.50
CA ARG A 236 -16.22 6.70 19.40
C ARG A 236 -15.96 8.02 18.69
N LEU A 237 -14.93 7.98 17.85
CA LEU A 237 -14.64 9.03 16.87
C LEU A 237 -15.29 8.63 15.54
N TYR A 238 -16.26 9.44 15.10
CA TYR A 238 -16.93 9.26 13.81
C TYR A 238 -16.13 10.00 12.73
N ILE A 239 -15.73 9.27 11.69
CA ILE A 239 -14.89 9.76 10.59
C ILE A 239 -15.50 9.29 9.29
N ASN A 240 -15.77 10.22 8.36
CA ASN A 240 -16.29 9.93 7.02
C ASN A 240 -17.58 9.08 7.00
N GLU A 241 -18.33 9.06 8.10
CA GLU A 241 -19.62 8.36 8.16
C GLU A 241 -20.74 9.24 7.61
N GLU A 242 -21.92 8.66 7.35
CA GLU A 242 -23.10 9.40 6.88
C GLU A 242 -23.42 10.60 7.79
N ILE A 243 -23.23 10.43 9.10
CA ILE A 243 -23.48 11.47 10.11
C ILE A 243 -22.53 12.66 9.99
N ASN A 244 -21.27 12.44 9.60
CA ASN A 244 -20.30 13.49 9.36
C ASN A 244 -20.73 14.37 8.17
N LYS A 245 -21.24 13.74 7.11
CA LYS A 245 -21.75 14.43 5.92
C LYS A 245 -22.98 15.27 6.24
N ILE A 246 -23.92 14.70 7.00
CA ILE A 246 -25.16 15.38 7.42
C ILE A 246 -24.84 16.63 8.24
N LEU A 247 -23.90 16.53 9.18
CA LEU A 247 -23.59 17.61 10.12
C LEU A 247 -22.55 18.60 9.60
N GLY A 248 -21.91 18.32 8.45
CA GLY A 248 -20.88 19.18 7.88
C GLY A 248 -19.57 19.21 8.70
N PHE A 249 -19.30 18.15 9.46
CA PHE A 249 -18.08 18.02 10.28
C PHE A 249 -17.36 16.71 9.95
N ARG A 250 -16.07 16.80 9.60
CA ARG A 250 -15.27 15.63 9.21
C ARG A 250 -14.92 14.71 10.37
N TYR A 251 -14.72 15.29 11.55
CA TYR A 251 -14.49 14.58 12.80
C TYR A 251 -15.58 14.93 13.79
N ILE A 252 -16.21 13.90 14.37
CA ILE A 252 -17.14 14.06 15.48
C ILE A 252 -16.70 13.10 16.58
N PHE A 253 -16.12 13.64 17.65
CA PHE A 253 -15.78 12.86 18.84
C PHE A 253 -17.01 12.81 19.75
N SER A 254 -17.53 11.61 20.01
CA SER A 254 -18.67 11.42 20.87
C SER A 254 -18.27 10.66 22.14
N LYS A 255 -18.58 11.24 23.30
CA LYS A 255 -18.24 10.62 24.59
C LYS A 255 -19.35 10.79 25.60
N LYS A 256 -19.80 9.69 26.19
CA LYS A 256 -20.70 9.69 27.35
C LYS A 256 -19.89 9.89 28.62
N PHE A 257 -20.40 10.74 29.50
CA PHE A 257 -19.94 10.82 30.87
C PHE A 257 -21.10 11.24 31.76
N ASP A 258 -21.34 10.49 32.83
CA ASP A 258 -22.49 10.68 33.72
C ASP A 258 -23.81 10.75 32.90
N ASN A 259 -24.66 11.77 33.14
CA ASN A 259 -25.90 11.99 32.39
C ASN A 259 -25.69 12.79 31.09
N PHE A 260 -24.45 13.12 30.74
CA PHE A 260 -24.13 13.95 29.59
C PHE A 260 -23.55 13.15 28.42
N ARG A 261 -23.77 13.68 27.23
CA ARG A 261 -23.10 13.29 26.00
C ARG A 261 -22.38 14.49 25.43
N LEU A 262 -21.06 14.39 25.33
CA LEU A 262 -20.21 15.42 24.73
C LEU A 262 -19.95 15.08 23.27
N LEU A 263 -20.16 16.05 22.38
CA LEU A 263 -19.70 16.04 21.00
C LEU A 263 -18.66 17.15 20.81
N VAL A 264 -17.52 16.82 20.22
CA VAL A 264 -16.51 17.79 19.80
C VAL A 264 -16.26 17.60 18.31
N MET A 265 -16.29 18.68 17.52
CA MET A 265 -16.42 18.63 16.07
C MET A 265 -15.46 19.59 15.34
N TYR A 266 -15.01 19.19 14.14
CA TYR A 266 -14.00 19.90 13.34
C TYR A 266 -14.32 19.91 11.81
N LYS A 267 -14.09 21.03 11.10
CA LYS A 267 -14.57 21.35 9.72
C LYS A 267 -13.61 21.06 8.53
N GLU A 268 -12.29 21.33 8.59
CA GLU A 268 -11.32 21.13 7.48
C GLU A 268 -10.05 20.40 7.94
N PHE A 269 -9.24 19.64 7.18
CA PHE A 269 -9.23 19.09 5.80
C PHE A 269 -8.40 17.80 5.88
N LEU A 270 -8.79 16.70 5.21
CA LEU A 270 -7.90 15.53 5.11
C LEU A 270 -8.05 14.78 3.77
N LEU A 271 -8.24 15.49 2.64
CA LEU A 271 -8.38 14.96 1.26
C LEU A 271 -9.42 13.84 1.07
N GLU A 272 -10.29 13.96 0.07
CA GLU A 272 -11.38 12.98 -0.12
C GLU A 272 -10.86 11.62 -0.58
N GLU A 273 -11.50 10.54 -0.15
CA GLU A 273 -11.26 9.19 -0.66
C GLU A 273 -11.51 9.14 -2.18
N ASP A 274 -12.49 9.91 -2.67
CA ASP A 274 -12.81 10.09 -4.08
C ASP A 274 -11.76 10.95 -4.83
N GLU A 275 -11.11 11.92 -4.18
CA GLU A 275 -9.96 12.64 -4.75
C GLU A 275 -8.69 11.77 -4.76
N ILE A 276 -8.52 10.88 -3.78
CA ILE A 276 -7.45 9.87 -3.77
C ILE A 276 -7.68 8.85 -4.90
N ILE A 277 -8.92 8.41 -5.12
CA ILE A 277 -9.28 7.54 -6.26
C ILE A 277 -9.08 8.28 -7.59
N ASN A 278 -9.50 9.54 -7.70
CA ASN A 278 -9.29 10.36 -8.91
C ASN A 278 -7.81 10.68 -9.17
N LEU A 279 -6.98 10.83 -8.14
CA LEU A 279 -5.52 10.95 -8.24
C LEU A 279 -4.82 9.62 -8.58
N MET A 280 -5.44 8.48 -8.26
CA MET A 280 -4.96 7.14 -8.65
C MET A 280 -5.35 6.76 -10.08
N MET A 281 -6.35 7.43 -10.65
CA MET A 281 -6.86 7.21 -12.01
C MET A 281 -6.26 8.15 -13.08
N GLN A 282 -5.48 9.17 -12.68
CA GLN A 282 -4.65 9.99 -13.58
C GLN A 282 -3.23 9.43 -13.70
#